data_AF-A0A2P6AR32-F1
#
_entry.id   AF-A0A2P6AR32-F1
#
_cell.length_a   1.000
_cell.length_b   1.000
_cell.length_c   1.000
_cell.angle_alpha   90.00
_cell.angle_beta   90.00
_cell.angle_gamma   90.00
#
_symmetry.space_group_name_H-M   'P 1'
#
loop_
_entity.id
_entity.type
_entity.pdbx_description
1 polymer ?
#
loop_
_entity_poly.entity_id
_entity_poly.type
_entity_poly.pdbx_seq_one_letter_code
_entity_poly.pdbx_strand_id
1 'polypeptide(L)'
;PVAAITQRYDEQFRRLTAGDFLPADGSPGIGRLMQAFALTSAAEPVRAAIRAAQKRRDLPRGSAESVVDEAAAKGIVDAEGREQLLTAQAACLAAIEVDVFTDEEYYGSPDGVQGLTATGDDGR
;
A
#
# COMPACT_ATOMS: atom_id res chain seq x y z
N PRO A 1 -11.80 0.25 -23.07
CA PRO A 1 -11.91 1.71 -22.79
C PRO A 1 -10.62 2.20 -22.13
N VAL A 2 -10.16 3.43 -22.40
CA VAL A 2 -8.88 3.96 -21.87
C VAL A 2 -8.81 3.88 -20.34
N ALA A 3 -9.92 4.12 -19.64
CA ALA A 3 -10.00 4.02 -18.18
C ALA A 3 -9.57 2.65 -17.62
N ALA A 4 -9.84 1.56 -18.34
CA ALA A 4 -9.46 0.22 -17.87
C ALA A 4 -7.94 -0.03 -17.89
N ILE A 5 -7.21 0.68 -18.76
CA ILE A 5 -5.76 0.55 -18.89
C ILE A 5 -5.06 1.23 -17.71
N THR A 6 -5.52 2.41 -17.29
CA THR A 6 -4.92 3.15 -16.17
C THR A 6 -5.18 2.48 -14.81
N GLN A 7 -6.21 1.64 -14.70
CA GLN A 7 -6.64 1.02 -13.44
C GLN A 7 -5.97 -0.32 -13.11
N ARG A 8 -5.05 -0.81 -13.95
CA ARG A 8 -4.32 -2.07 -13.72
C ARG A 8 -2.84 -1.88 -13.98
N TYR A 9 -2.00 -2.33 -13.04
CA TYR A 9 -0.56 -2.28 -13.24
C TYR A 9 -0.10 -3.44 -14.15
N ASP A 10 -0.32 -3.29 -15.46
CA ASP A 10 0.02 -4.28 -16.48
C ASP A 10 0.94 -3.70 -17.57
N GLU A 11 1.22 -4.49 -18.61
CA GLU A 11 2.07 -4.04 -19.72
C GLU A 11 1.48 -2.83 -20.48
N GLN A 12 0.15 -2.71 -20.55
CA GLN A 12 -0.48 -1.58 -21.22
C GLN A 12 -0.33 -0.30 -20.41
N PHE A 13 -0.46 -0.38 -19.08
CA PHE A 13 -0.13 0.72 -18.18
C PHE A 13 1.33 1.16 -18.36
N ARG A 14 2.28 0.22 -18.30
CA ARG A 14 3.72 0.53 -18.46
C ARG A 14 4.04 1.18 -19.80
N ARG A 15 3.39 0.73 -20.88
CA ARG A 15 3.54 1.36 -22.20
C ARG A 15 2.98 2.78 -22.22
N LEU A 16 1.85 3.01 -21.56
CA LEU A 16 1.22 4.33 -21.47
C LEU A 16 2.09 5.34 -20.71
N THR A 17 2.77 4.89 -19.65
CA THR A 17 3.60 5.75 -18.77
C THR A 17 5.10 5.71 -19.08
N ALA A 18 5.50 5.13 -20.23
CA ALA A 18 6.91 4.86 -20.52
C ALA A 18 7.80 6.11 -20.64
N GLY A 19 7.21 7.28 -20.87
CA GLY A 19 7.91 8.58 -20.93
C GLY A 19 7.91 9.35 -19.61
N ASP A 20 7.20 8.86 -18.60
CA ASP A 20 7.07 9.55 -17.31
C ASP A 20 8.23 9.16 -16.39
N PHE A 21 8.71 10.12 -15.60
CA PHE A 21 9.65 9.82 -14.54
C PHE A 21 8.94 9.07 -13.41
N LEU A 22 9.35 7.84 -13.15
CA LEU A 22 8.94 7.06 -11.99
C LEU A 22 10.16 6.89 -11.06
N PRO A 23 10.11 7.38 -9.81
CA PRO A 23 11.15 7.07 -8.85
C PRO A 23 11.09 5.57 -8.49
N ALA A 24 12.16 5.06 -7.88
CA ALA A 24 12.27 3.66 -7.53
C ALA A 24 11.13 3.18 -6.61
N ASP A 25 10.76 1.90 -6.72
CA ASP A 25 9.74 1.30 -5.89
C ASP A 25 10.03 1.51 -4.40
N GLY A 26 9.01 1.94 -3.65
CA GLY A 26 9.13 2.20 -2.21
C GLY A 26 9.79 3.53 -1.85
N SER A 27 10.22 4.35 -2.82
CA SER A 27 10.69 5.70 -2.51
C SER A 27 9.55 6.55 -1.92
N PRO A 28 9.86 7.57 -1.08
CA PRO A 28 8.85 8.49 -0.58
C PRO A 28 8.01 9.13 -1.70
N GLY A 29 6.77 9.51 -1.37
CA GLY A 29 5.84 10.14 -2.30
C GLY A 29 5.26 9.14 -3.31
N ILE A 30 5.50 9.36 -4.61
CA ILE A 30 4.86 8.56 -5.67
C ILE A 30 5.44 7.14 -5.81
N GLY A 31 6.69 6.89 -5.40
CA GLY A 31 7.30 5.55 -5.48
C GLY A 31 6.59 4.51 -4.62
N ARG A 32 6.25 4.86 -3.37
CA ARG A 32 5.42 4.01 -2.48
C ARG A 32 4.01 3.78 -3.04
N LEU A 33 3.41 4.79 -3.68
CA LEU A 33 2.08 4.66 -4.30
C LEU A 33 2.13 3.66 -5.47
N MET A 34 3.16 3.75 -6.31
CA MET A 34 3.34 2.86 -7.45
C MET A 34 3.62 1.42 -7.02
N GLN A 35 4.43 1.23 -5.98
CA GLN A 35 4.66 -0.08 -5.37
C GLN A 35 3.35 -0.68 -4.83
N ALA A 36 2.57 0.09 -4.06
CA ALA A 36 1.29 -0.36 -3.52
C ALA A 36 0.29 -0.71 -4.64
N PHE A 37 0.27 0.07 -5.73
CA PHE A 37 -0.57 -0.20 -6.90
C PHE A 37 -0.17 -1.49 -7.62
N ALA A 38 1.12 -1.73 -7.80
CA ALA A 38 1.64 -2.96 -8.40
C ALA A 38 1.27 -4.19 -7.57
N LEU A 39 1.53 -4.16 -6.25
CA LEU A 39 1.22 -5.27 -5.34
C LEU A 39 -0.28 -5.54 -5.25
N THR A 40 -1.10 -4.49 -5.17
CA THR A 40 -2.57 -4.63 -5.13
C THR A 40 -3.11 -5.21 -6.43
N SER A 41 -2.58 -4.78 -7.58
CA SER A 41 -2.95 -5.36 -8.88
C SER A 41 -2.57 -6.83 -8.98
N ALA A 42 -1.39 -7.20 -8.47
CA ALA A 42 -0.92 -8.57 -8.48
C ALA A 42 -1.78 -9.49 -7.58
N ALA A 43 -2.29 -8.98 -6.46
CA ALA A 43 -3.16 -9.72 -5.54
C ALA A 43 -4.63 -9.88 -6.01
N GLU A 44 -5.02 -9.27 -7.14
CA GLU A 44 -6.41 -9.32 -7.64
C GLU A 44 -6.93 -10.74 -7.92
N PRO A 45 -6.15 -11.69 -8.49
CA PRO A 45 -6.60 -13.08 -8.66
C PRO A 45 -6.97 -13.75 -7.34
N VAL A 46 -6.21 -13.48 -6.27
CA VAL A 46 -6.49 -13.98 -4.91
C VAL A 46 -7.80 -13.40 -4.39
N ARG A 47 -8.00 -12.08 -4.54
CA ARG A 47 -9.26 -11.41 -4.17
C ARG A 47 -10.45 -11.99 -4.95
N ALA A 48 -10.27 -12.30 -6.24
CA ALA A 48 -11.31 -12.89 -7.07
C ALA A 48 -11.67 -14.32 -6.61
N ALA A 49 -10.67 -15.15 -6.27
CA ALA A 49 -10.89 -16.49 -5.74
C ALA A 49 -11.67 -16.48 -4.42
N ILE A 50 -11.30 -15.59 -3.50
CA ILE A 50 -11.99 -15.38 -2.23
C ILE A 50 -13.45 -14.92 -2.46
N ARG A 51 -13.67 -13.93 -3.33
CA ARG A 51 -15.03 -13.47 -3.70
C ARG A 51 -15.88 -14.59 -4.29
N ALA A 52 -15.28 -15.45 -5.12
CA ALA A 52 -15.97 -16.60 -5.69
C ALA A 52 -16.36 -17.63 -4.62
N ALA A 53 -15.48 -17.91 -3.64
CA ALA A 53 -15.76 -18.80 -2.53
C ALA A 53 -16.87 -18.24 -1.60
N GLN A 54 -16.83 -16.93 -1.30
CA GLN A 54 -17.90 -16.26 -0.55
C GLN A 54 -19.25 -16.36 -1.26
N LYS A 55 -19.27 -16.22 -2.60
CA LYS A 55 -20.49 -16.37 -3.40
C LYS A 55 -21.07 -17.78 -3.33
N ARG A 56 -20.22 -18.80 -3.26
CA ARG A 56 -20.62 -20.21 -3.06
C ARG A 56 -20.96 -20.55 -1.60
N ARG A 57 -20.73 -19.62 -0.67
CA ARG A 57 -20.89 -19.78 0.78
C ARG A 57 -19.87 -20.72 1.43
N ASP A 58 -18.75 -20.96 0.75
CA ASP A 58 -17.63 -21.76 1.27
C ASP A 58 -16.80 -20.98 2.32
N LEU A 59 -16.97 -19.65 2.35
CA LEU A 59 -16.24 -18.72 3.20
C LEU A 59 -17.20 -17.64 3.75
N PRO A 60 -17.02 -17.15 4.99
CA PRO A 60 -17.83 -16.06 5.52
C PRO A 60 -17.67 -14.77 4.73
N ARG A 61 -18.65 -13.88 4.87
CA ARG A 61 -18.57 -12.52 4.34
C ARG A 61 -17.51 -11.72 5.11
N GLY A 62 -16.81 -10.85 4.40
CA GLY A 62 -15.73 -10.02 4.94
C GLY A 62 -14.87 -9.46 3.82
N SER A 63 -13.92 -8.58 4.16
CA SER A 63 -12.87 -8.19 3.21
C SER A 63 -12.01 -9.41 2.89
N ALA A 64 -11.35 -9.42 1.73
CA ALA A 64 -10.51 -10.56 1.35
C ALA A 64 -9.40 -10.79 2.37
N GLU A 65 -8.86 -9.69 2.90
CA GLU A 65 -7.81 -9.63 3.91
C GLU A 65 -8.24 -10.20 5.26
N SER A 66 -9.50 -9.97 5.68
CA SER A 66 -9.98 -10.50 6.97
C SER A 66 -10.25 -11.99 6.95
N VAL A 67 -10.41 -12.60 5.77
CA VAL A 67 -10.78 -14.02 5.61
C VAL A 67 -9.69 -14.84 4.92
N VAL A 68 -8.54 -14.24 4.59
CA VAL A 68 -7.47 -14.92 3.82
C VAL A 68 -6.87 -16.10 4.57
N ASP A 69 -6.75 -16.02 5.89
CA ASP A 69 -6.25 -17.12 6.71
C ASP A 69 -7.20 -18.33 6.68
N GLU A 70 -8.50 -18.09 6.77
CA GLU A 70 -9.52 -19.14 6.65
C GLU A 70 -9.58 -19.69 5.22
N ALA A 71 -9.42 -18.83 4.20
CA ALA A 71 -9.36 -19.24 2.80
C ALA A 71 -8.16 -20.16 2.55
N ALA A 72 -6.99 -19.84 3.13
CA ALA A 72 -5.79 -20.67 3.05
C ALA A 72 -5.98 -22.01 3.78
N ALA A 73 -6.55 -21.99 4.98
CA ALA A 73 -6.86 -23.20 5.74
C ALA A 73 -7.84 -24.14 5.00
N LYS A 74 -8.74 -23.59 4.18
CA LYS A 74 -9.68 -24.33 3.33
C LYS A 74 -9.11 -24.69 1.95
N GLY A 75 -7.87 -24.32 1.64
CA GLY A 75 -7.23 -24.58 0.34
C GLY A 75 -7.84 -23.80 -0.82
N ILE A 76 -8.57 -22.71 -0.56
CA ILE A 76 -9.13 -21.82 -1.60
C ILE A 76 -8.01 -20.99 -2.22
N VAL A 77 -6.99 -20.66 -1.43
CA VAL A 77 -5.75 -19.98 -1.84
C VAL A 77 -4.58 -20.74 -1.22
N ASP A 78 -3.41 -20.65 -1.83
CA ASP A 78 -2.17 -21.21 -1.29
C ASP A 78 -1.44 -20.23 -0.37
N ALA A 79 -0.32 -20.68 0.20
CA ALA A 79 0.49 -19.86 1.11
C ALA A 79 1.07 -18.61 0.41
N GLU A 80 1.46 -18.73 -0.86
CA GLU A 80 1.98 -17.62 -1.67
C GLU A 80 0.89 -16.57 -1.93
N GLY A 81 -0.31 -16.99 -2.36
CA GLY A 81 -1.43 -16.08 -2.58
C GLY A 81 -1.89 -15.40 -1.30
N ARG A 82 -1.82 -16.09 -0.15
CA ARG A 82 -2.05 -15.49 1.16
C ARG A 82 -1.04 -14.39 1.46
N GLU A 83 0.25 -14.69 1.34
CA GLU A 83 1.33 -13.73 1.58
C GLU A 83 1.22 -12.53 0.65
N GLN A 84 0.95 -12.77 -0.64
CA GLN A 84 0.78 -11.74 -1.65
C GLN A 84 -0.34 -10.74 -1.28
N LEU A 85 -1.48 -11.24 -0.78
CA LEU A 85 -2.59 -10.39 -0.37
C LEU A 85 -2.25 -9.55 0.87
N LEU A 86 -1.57 -10.13 1.86
CA LEU A 86 -1.17 -9.43 3.08
C LEU A 86 -0.10 -8.38 2.80
N THR A 87 0.89 -8.69 1.97
CA THR A 87 1.92 -7.74 1.53
C THR A 87 1.30 -6.58 0.75
N ALA A 88 0.34 -6.86 -0.13
CA ALA A 88 -0.39 -5.81 -0.84
C ALA A 88 -1.18 -4.90 0.11
N GLN A 89 -1.84 -5.47 1.12
CA GLN A 89 -2.55 -4.69 2.13
C GLN A 89 -1.60 -3.80 2.93
N ALA A 90 -0.47 -4.34 3.40
CA ALA A 90 0.52 -3.60 4.16
C ALA A 90 1.08 -2.43 3.34
N ALA A 91 1.44 -2.65 2.08
CA ALA A 91 1.91 -1.59 1.19
C ALA A 91 0.85 -0.51 0.95
N CYS A 92 -0.42 -0.92 0.78
CA CYS A 92 -1.53 0.02 0.62
C CYS A 92 -1.70 0.90 1.86
N LEU A 93 -1.71 0.31 3.06
CA LEU A 93 -1.80 1.04 4.32
C LEU A 93 -0.64 2.01 4.51
N ALA A 94 0.60 1.56 4.28
CA ALA A 94 1.79 2.41 4.36
C ALA A 94 1.78 3.57 3.34
N ALA A 95 1.14 3.38 2.18
CA ALA A 95 1.08 4.41 1.14
C ALA A 95 0.02 5.48 1.42
N ILE A 96 -1.08 5.13 2.08
CA ILE A 96 -2.15 6.06 2.48
C ILE A 96 -1.95 6.69 3.85
N GLU A 97 -0.95 6.24 4.60
CA GLU A 97 -0.55 6.83 5.87
C GLU A 97 -0.05 8.27 5.64
N VAL A 98 -0.68 9.20 6.36
CA VAL A 98 -0.41 10.64 6.33
C VAL A 98 -0.05 11.09 7.75
N ASP A 99 0.90 12.02 7.87
CA ASP A 99 1.31 12.68 9.12
C ASP A 99 1.76 11.74 10.25
N VAL A 100 2.46 10.65 9.91
CA VAL A 100 3.25 9.89 10.90
C VAL A 100 4.63 10.49 10.97
N PHE A 101 4.83 11.33 11.99
CA PHE A 101 6.14 11.82 12.39
C PHE A 101 6.66 10.90 13.49
N THR A 102 7.94 10.53 13.44
CA THR A 102 8.59 10.01 14.65
C THR A 102 8.67 11.12 15.71
N ASP A 103 8.86 10.74 16.98
CA ASP A 103 9.09 11.72 18.04
C ASP A 103 10.28 12.65 17.70
N GLU A 104 11.35 12.12 17.08
CA GLU A 104 12.47 12.96 16.64
C GLU A 104 12.10 13.92 15.49
N GLU A 105 11.26 13.51 14.55
CA GLU A 105 10.81 14.37 13.44
C GLU A 105 9.83 15.45 13.92
N TYR A 106 9.04 15.15 14.95
CA TYR A 106 8.05 16.06 15.51
C TYR A 106 8.67 17.06 16.51
N TYR A 107 9.53 16.58 17.41
CA TYR A 107 10.15 17.41 18.46
C TYR A 107 11.51 18.01 18.05
N GLY A 108 12.13 17.51 16.98
CA GLY A 108 13.48 17.89 16.54
C GLY A 108 14.57 17.18 17.35
N SER A 109 15.73 16.93 16.73
CA SER A 109 16.92 16.42 17.43
C SER A 109 17.38 17.44 18.49
N PRO A 110 17.77 17.02 19.72
CA PRO A 110 18.30 17.93 20.73
C PRO A 110 19.57 18.69 20.31
N ASP A 111 20.25 18.23 19.24
CA ASP A 111 21.43 18.89 18.66
C ASP A 111 21.12 19.76 17.42
N GLY A 112 19.85 19.89 17.04
CA GLY A 112 19.39 20.73 15.93
C GLY A 112 19.24 22.19 16.34
N VAL A 113 19.77 23.10 15.51
CA VAL A 113 19.78 24.56 15.69
C VAL A 113 18.52 25.05 16.38
N GLN A 114 18.69 25.62 17.58
CA GLN A 114 17.63 26.31 18.33
C GLN A 114 16.89 27.22 17.37
N GLY A 115 15.60 26.92 17.16
CA GLY A 115 14.76 27.69 16.26
C GLY A 115 14.88 29.17 16.61
N LEU A 116 15.25 29.97 15.61
CA LEU A 116 15.19 31.42 15.72
C LEU A 116 13.71 31.78 15.89
N THR A 117 13.25 31.88 17.14
CA THR A 117 11.92 32.36 17.46
C THR A 117 11.86 33.82 17.04
N ALA A 118 10.77 34.21 16.34
CA ALA A 118 10.56 35.59 15.88
C ALA A 118 10.47 36.62 17.04
N THR A 119 10.37 36.13 18.28
CA THR A 119 10.60 36.88 19.50
C THR A 119 11.96 36.46 20.03
N GLY A 120 13.00 37.27 19.78
CA GLY A 120 14.34 37.04 20.33
C GLY A 120 14.37 37.37 21.82
N ASP A 121 13.66 36.58 22.62
CA ASP A 121 13.69 36.67 24.07
C ASP A 121 13.80 35.26 24.64
N ASP A 122 15.02 34.92 25.04
CA ASP A 122 15.47 33.65 25.59
C ASP A 122 14.99 33.48 27.05
N GLY A 123 13.70 33.74 27.28
CA GLY A 123 12.87 33.31 28.41
C GLY A 123 13.58 33.15 29.76
N ARG A 124 14.17 34.24 30.27
CA ARG A 124 14.57 34.33 31.69
C ARG A 124 13.50 35.01 32.54
#